data_AF-A0A2S8FX36-F1
#
_entry.id   AF-A0A2S8FX36-F1
#
_cell.length_a   1.000
_cell.length_b   1.000
_cell.length_c   1.000
_cell.angle_alpha   90.00
_cell.angle_beta   90.00
_cell.angle_gamma   90.00
#
_symmetry.space_group_name_H-M   'P 1'
#
loop_
_entity.id
_entity.type
_entity.pdbx_description
1 polymer ?
#
loop_
_entity_poly.entity_id
_entity_poly.type
_entity_poly.pdbx_seq_one_letter_code
_entity_poly.pdbx_strand_id
1 'polypeptide(L)'
;MAQTYLLKTPDGEVVHVETSQAGDTITTPSGKQVEVPTLSELKKLPLVQPEHPTIQRKWSLGQSIVLVIGLLVTFASLGSIIMFTLIFPTPLEKIQTELPQEVIEMIEGDIDSWKLEQMLDFWDFSTKSDVLDQMRSNGGYERFVSDTYQNRQMSLIGSIAGLIFGGILMGVSFILPGTKVE
;
A
#
# COMPACT_ATOMS: atom_id res chain seq x y z
N MET A 1 -7.73 -32.49 -28.33
CA MET A 1 -6.59 -31.68 -28.81
C MET A 1 -5.62 -32.65 -29.47
N ALA A 2 -5.33 -32.48 -30.76
CA ALA A 2 -4.43 -33.38 -31.50
C ALA A 2 -2.98 -33.15 -31.05
N GLN A 3 -2.24 -34.23 -30.77
CA GLN A 3 -0.82 -34.16 -30.44
C GLN A 3 -0.03 -34.16 -31.75
N THR A 4 0.81 -33.14 -31.94
CA THR A 4 1.69 -33.00 -33.10
C THR A 4 3.10 -33.48 -32.73
N TYR A 5 3.65 -34.37 -33.55
CA TYR A 5 4.94 -35.02 -33.38
C TYR A 5 5.89 -34.60 -34.50
N LEU A 6 7.20 -34.63 -34.21
CA LEU A 6 8.23 -34.36 -35.19
C LEU A 6 8.76 -35.68 -35.77
N LEU A 7 8.47 -35.94 -37.06
CA LEU A 7 9.05 -37.04 -37.81
C LEU A 7 10.30 -36.56 -38.55
N LYS A 8 11.45 -37.18 -38.28
CA LYS A 8 12.66 -36.99 -39.09
C LYS A 8 12.62 -37.96 -40.28
N THR A 9 12.64 -37.42 -41.49
CA THR A 9 12.72 -38.22 -42.72
C THR A 9 14.14 -38.79 -42.89
N PRO A 10 14.35 -39.85 -43.69
CA PRO A 10 15.67 -40.41 -43.98
C PRO A 10 16.64 -39.39 -44.62
N ASP A 11 16.09 -38.34 -45.23
CA ASP A 11 16.81 -37.23 -45.84
C ASP A 11 17.20 -36.13 -44.82
N GLY A 12 16.85 -36.30 -43.54
CA GLY A 12 17.19 -35.38 -42.45
C GLY A 12 16.20 -34.24 -42.22
N GLU A 13 15.06 -34.21 -42.92
CA GLU A 13 14.05 -33.16 -42.80
C GLU A 13 13.08 -33.42 -41.64
N VAL A 14 12.66 -32.35 -40.97
CA VAL A 14 11.74 -32.43 -39.83
C VAL A 14 10.33 -32.08 -40.30
N VAL A 15 9.43 -33.05 -40.29
CA VAL A 15 8.03 -32.91 -40.70
C VAL A 15 7.12 -32.99 -39.49
N HIS A 16 6.15 -32.07 -39.41
CA HIS A 16 5.13 -32.06 -38.36
C HIS A 16 4.04 -33.05 -38.73
N VAL A 17 3.74 -34.01 -37.84
CA VAL A 17 2.77 -35.07 -38.09
C VAL A 17 1.81 -35.17 -36.92
N GLU A 18 0.52 -35.22 -37.21
CA GLU A 18 -0.51 -35.38 -36.17
C GLU A 18 -0.80 -36.85 -35.87
N THR A 19 -1.34 -37.15 -34.66
CA THR A 19 -1.81 -38.50 -34.32
C THR A 19 -2.81 -39.09 -35.31
N SER A 20 -3.58 -38.23 -35.98
CA SER A 20 -4.59 -38.58 -36.99
C SER A 20 -3.99 -39.11 -38.29
N GLN A 21 -2.71 -38.83 -38.55
CA GLN A 21 -2.00 -39.20 -39.79
C GLN A 21 -1.11 -40.43 -39.61
N ALA A 22 -1.30 -41.16 -38.51
CA ALA A 22 -0.50 -42.33 -38.18
C ALA A 22 -0.80 -43.50 -39.12
N GLY A 23 0.21 -43.96 -39.85
CA GLY A 23 0.06 -45.00 -40.88
C GLY A 23 -0.35 -44.48 -42.26
N ASP A 24 -0.48 -43.15 -42.42
CA ASP A 24 -0.74 -42.53 -43.72
C ASP A 24 0.58 -42.20 -44.45
N THR A 25 0.52 -42.11 -45.78
CA THR A 25 1.64 -41.61 -46.60
C THR A 25 1.53 -40.10 -46.74
N ILE A 26 2.49 -39.35 -46.19
CA ILE A 26 2.53 -37.89 -46.33
C ILE A 26 3.59 -37.49 -47.35
N THR A 27 3.29 -36.47 -48.15
CA THR A 27 4.26 -35.85 -49.03
C THR A 27 5.09 -34.84 -48.23
N THR A 28 6.40 -35.03 -48.20
CA THR A 28 7.32 -34.10 -47.55
C THR A 28 7.40 -32.78 -48.34
N PRO A 29 7.86 -31.67 -47.73
CA PRO A 29 8.09 -30.40 -48.44
C PRO A 29 9.01 -30.53 -49.66
N SER A 30 9.88 -31.55 -49.66
CA SER A 30 10.77 -31.91 -50.76
C SER A 30 10.14 -32.83 -51.83
N GLY A 31 8.83 -33.04 -51.77
CA GLY A 31 8.05 -33.74 -52.80
C GLY A 31 8.18 -35.28 -52.77
N LYS A 32 8.82 -35.86 -51.75
CA LYS A 32 8.94 -37.31 -51.58
C LYS A 32 7.80 -37.83 -50.71
N GLN A 33 7.27 -39.00 -51.05
CA GLN A 33 6.27 -39.69 -50.25
C GLN A 33 6.96 -40.48 -49.14
N VAL A 34 6.65 -40.18 -47.89
CA VAL A 34 7.19 -40.87 -46.72
C VAL A 34 6.03 -41.44 -45.91
N GLU A 35 6.11 -42.73 -45.60
CA GLU A 35 5.13 -43.40 -44.75
C GLU A 35 5.31 -42.93 -43.30
N VAL A 36 4.21 -42.45 -42.70
CA VAL A 36 4.19 -42.08 -41.30
C VAL A 36 4.21 -43.35 -40.46
N PRO A 37 5.14 -43.48 -39.48
CA PRO A 37 5.20 -44.63 -38.60
C PRO A 37 3.88 -44.89 -37.86
N THR A 38 3.65 -46.15 -37.49
CA THR A 38 2.42 -46.54 -36.77
C THR A 38 2.30 -45.80 -35.42
N LEU A 39 1.08 -45.70 -34.88
CA LEU A 39 0.79 -45.03 -33.60
C LEU A 39 1.71 -45.44 -32.44
N SER A 40 2.20 -46.69 -32.43
CA SER A 40 3.11 -47.19 -31.38
C SER A 40 4.53 -46.61 -31.48
N GLU A 41 4.94 -46.18 -32.68
CA GLU A 41 6.27 -45.61 -32.95
C GLU A 41 6.24 -44.08 -32.94
N LEU A 42 5.10 -43.46 -33.30
CA LEU A 42 4.88 -42.02 -33.11
C LEU A 42 4.98 -41.59 -31.64
N LYS A 43 4.52 -42.42 -30.70
CA LYS A 43 4.67 -42.16 -29.25
C LYS A 43 6.12 -42.12 -28.76
N LYS A 44 7.08 -42.61 -29.55
CA LYS A 44 8.52 -42.56 -29.24
C LYS A 44 9.19 -41.30 -29.79
N LEU A 45 8.50 -40.52 -30.62
CA LEU A 45 9.02 -39.27 -31.17
C LEU A 45 8.91 -38.13 -30.16
N PRO A 46 9.84 -37.16 -30.20
CA PRO A 46 9.77 -35.98 -29.35
C PRO A 46 8.48 -35.21 -29.64
N LEU A 47 7.67 -35.01 -28.59
CA LEU A 47 6.47 -34.19 -28.62
C LEU A 47 6.88 -32.73 -28.87
N VAL A 48 6.18 -32.06 -29.78
CA VAL A 48 6.25 -30.60 -29.85
C VAL A 48 5.62 -30.09 -28.55
N GLN A 49 6.43 -29.52 -27.67
CA GLN A 49 5.88 -28.78 -26.53
C GLN A 49 5.02 -27.67 -27.13
N PRO A 50 3.72 -27.59 -26.81
CA PRO A 50 2.91 -26.48 -27.26
C PRO A 50 3.55 -25.22 -26.70
N GLU A 51 4.09 -24.36 -27.58
CA GLU A 51 4.49 -23.01 -27.20
C GLU A 51 3.26 -22.36 -26.57
N HIS A 52 3.23 -22.32 -25.24
CA HIS A 52 2.26 -21.50 -24.54
C HIS A 52 2.69 -20.07 -24.82
N PRO A 53 1.88 -19.27 -25.53
CA PRO A 53 2.19 -17.86 -25.66
C PRO A 53 2.18 -17.30 -24.24
N THR A 54 3.36 -17.03 -23.69
CA THR A 54 3.51 -16.26 -22.47
C THR A 54 3.03 -14.88 -22.83
N ILE A 55 1.75 -14.59 -22.52
CA ILE A 55 1.19 -13.25 -22.67
C ILE A 55 2.00 -12.36 -21.74
N GLN A 56 3.01 -11.68 -22.30
CA GLN A 56 3.77 -10.68 -21.56
C GLN A 56 2.79 -9.56 -21.24
N ARG A 57 2.42 -9.42 -19.96
CA ARG A 57 1.69 -8.25 -19.48
C ARG A 57 2.72 -7.22 -19.07
N LYS A 58 2.63 -6.02 -19.65
CA LYS A 58 3.36 -4.86 -19.15
C LYS A 58 2.56 -4.20 -18.04
N TRP A 59 3.28 -3.60 -17.11
CA TRP A 59 2.65 -2.76 -16.09
C TRP A 59 1.97 -1.58 -16.78
N SER A 60 0.70 -1.37 -16.46
CA SER A 60 -0.03 -0.20 -16.93
C SER A 60 0.46 1.05 -16.19
N LEU A 61 0.34 2.22 -16.83
CA LEU A 61 0.68 3.49 -16.22
C LEU A 61 -0.07 3.70 -14.88
N GLY A 62 -1.33 3.26 -14.82
CA GLY A 62 -2.15 3.32 -13.60
C GLY A 62 -1.60 2.48 -12.45
N GLN A 63 -1.12 1.26 -12.73
CA GLN A 63 -0.48 0.41 -11.72
C GLN A 63 0.77 1.08 -11.13
N SER A 64 1.61 1.64 -12.00
CA SER A 64 2.81 2.34 -11.58
C SER A 64 2.50 3.56 -10.72
N ILE A 65 1.50 4.36 -11.09
CA ILE A 65 1.09 5.54 -10.30
C ILE A 65 0.59 5.12 -8.92
N VAL A 66 -0.32 4.14 -8.85
CA VAL A 66 -0.86 3.68 -7.56
C VAL A 66 0.24 3.11 -6.67
N LEU A 67 1.19 2.35 -7.24
CA LEU A 67 2.34 1.83 -6.51
C LEU A 67 3.22 2.97 -5.97
N VAL A 68 3.55 3.97 -6.78
CA VAL A 68 4.40 5.09 -6.36
C VAL A 68 3.74 5.92 -5.26
N ILE A 69 2.44 6.20 -5.38
CA ILE A 69 1.67 6.90 -4.34
C ILE A 69 1.68 6.09 -3.04
N GLY A 70 1.37 4.79 -3.12
CA GLY A 70 1.39 3.91 -1.96
C GLY A 70 2.77 3.85 -1.29
N LEU A 71 3.83 3.80 -2.09
CA LEU A 71 5.21 3.80 -1.63
C LEU A 71 5.56 5.11 -0.89
N LEU A 72 5.23 6.26 -1.48
CA LEU A 72 5.49 7.57 -0.88
C LEU A 72 4.77 7.75 0.46
N VAL A 73 3.49 7.38 0.51
CA VAL A 73 2.69 7.44 1.75
C VAL A 73 3.30 6.53 2.82
N THR A 74 3.73 5.33 2.44
CA THR A 74 4.37 4.37 3.35
C THR A 74 5.68 4.93 3.91
N PHE A 75 6.55 5.49 3.05
CA PHE A 75 7.81 6.10 3.50
C PHE A 75 7.60 7.30 4.41
N ALA A 76 6.68 8.20 4.07
CA ALA A 76 6.37 9.36 4.92
C ALA A 76 5.84 8.92 6.29
N SER A 77 4.93 7.94 6.30
CA SER A 77 4.36 7.37 7.52
C SER A 77 5.42 6.69 8.39
N LEU A 78 6.29 5.89 7.77
CA LEU A 78 7.37 5.21 8.48
C LEU A 78 8.39 6.20 9.06
N GLY A 79 8.75 7.23 8.29
CA GLY A 79 9.63 8.30 8.75
C GLY A 79 9.07 9.06 9.95
N SER A 80 7.77 9.38 9.90
CA SER A 80 7.05 10.02 11.02
C SER A 80 7.03 9.14 12.27
N ILE A 81 6.73 7.85 12.12
CA ILE A 81 6.78 6.88 13.24
C ILE A 81 8.18 6.86 13.84
N ILE A 82 9.22 6.64 13.04
CA ILE A 82 10.62 6.59 13.52
C ILE A 82 11.00 7.88 14.24
N MET A 83 10.68 9.04 13.66
CA MET A 83 10.97 10.35 14.26
C MET A 83 10.30 10.45 15.64
N PHE A 84 9.03 10.09 15.74
CA PHE A 84 8.25 10.28 16.95
C PHE A 84 8.36 9.13 17.97
N THR A 85 8.89 7.96 17.61
CA THR A 85 9.10 6.87 18.58
C THR A 85 10.55 6.72 19.01
N LEU A 86 11.52 6.95 18.11
CA LEU A 86 12.93 6.68 18.38
C LEU A 86 13.76 7.94 18.62
N ILE A 87 13.52 9.01 17.87
CA ILE A 87 14.36 10.22 17.95
C ILE A 87 13.90 11.13 19.10
N PHE A 88 12.58 11.28 19.27
CA PHE A 88 12.02 12.17 20.28
C PHE A 88 11.15 11.45 21.33
N PRO A 89 11.50 10.25 21.84
CA PRO A 89 10.59 9.40 22.60
C PRO A 89 9.89 10.18 23.72
N THR A 90 8.56 10.16 23.76
CA THR A 90 7.81 10.84 24.81
C THR A 90 6.65 10.00 25.31
N PRO A 91 6.41 9.98 26.63
CA PRO A 91 5.36 9.19 27.22
C PRO A 91 3.99 9.72 26.78
N LEU A 92 3.03 8.80 26.61
CA LEU A 92 1.62 9.12 26.39
C LEU A 92 1.05 9.66 27.70
N GLU A 93 1.35 10.92 28.03
CA GLU A 93 0.75 11.56 29.19
C GLU A 93 -0.71 11.88 28.86
N LYS A 94 -1.63 11.39 29.69
CA LYS A 94 -3.05 11.74 29.60
C LYS A 94 -3.19 13.17 30.11
N ILE A 95 -3.71 14.05 29.26
CA ILE A 95 -4.12 15.41 29.63
C ILE A 95 -5.05 15.28 30.84
N GLN A 96 -4.61 15.72 32.02
CA GLN A 96 -5.36 15.46 33.25
C GLN A 96 -6.28 16.61 33.68
N THR A 97 -6.16 17.82 33.13
CA THR A 97 -7.10 18.88 33.52
C THR A 97 -7.13 20.03 32.51
N GLU A 98 -8.22 20.11 31.74
CA GLU A 98 -8.59 21.33 31.03
C GLU A 98 -9.26 22.27 32.04
N LEU A 99 -8.96 23.58 31.98
CA LEU A 99 -9.69 24.57 32.78
C LEU A 99 -11.18 24.51 32.43
N PRO A 100 -12.10 24.63 33.41
CA PRO A 100 -13.53 24.73 33.11
C PRO A 100 -13.80 25.84 32.08
N GLN A 101 -14.64 25.57 31.10
CA GLN A 101 -14.86 26.48 29.98
C GLN A 101 -15.37 27.87 30.41
N GLU A 102 -16.15 27.92 31.50
CA GLU A 102 -16.63 29.17 32.13
C GLU A 102 -15.48 30.09 32.59
N VAL A 103 -14.36 29.51 33.01
CA VAL A 103 -13.17 30.25 33.45
C VAL A 103 -12.41 30.82 32.26
N ILE A 104 -12.34 30.06 31.17
CA ILE A 104 -11.67 30.49 29.93
C ILE A 104 -12.42 31.69 29.35
N GLU A 105 -13.75 31.61 29.25
CA GLU A 105 -14.60 32.69 28.77
C GLU A 105 -14.52 33.94 29.67
N MET A 106 -14.39 33.75 30.99
CA MET A 106 -14.16 34.84 31.92
C MET A 106 -12.80 35.53 31.67
N ILE A 107 -11.71 34.77 31.51
CA ILE A 107 -10.34 35.31 31.27
C ILE A 107 -10.21 36.00 29.92
N GLU A 108 -10.86 35.49 28.87
CA GLU A 108 -10.82 36.07 27.52
C GLU A 108 -11.68 37.34 27.38
N GLY A 109 -12.61 37.57 28.31
CA GLY A 109 -13.45 38.78 28.35
C GLY A 109 -12.68 40.05 28.73
N ASP A 110 -13.17 41.20 28.24
CA ASP A 110 -12.57 42.50 28.56
C ASP A 110 -12.75 42.84 30.05
N ILE A 111 -11.65 42.89 30.80
CA ILE A 111 -11.62 43.15 32.25
C ILE A 111 -12.33 44.47 32.60
N ASP A 112 -12.29 45.45 31.69
CA ASP A 112 -12.93 46.76 31.90
C ASP A 112 -14.47 46.68 31.86
N SER A 113 -15.02 45.58 31.36
CA SER A 113 -16.47 45.32 31.32
C SER A 113 -17.00 44.51 32.50
N TRP A 114 -16.12 44.03 33.39
CA TRP A 114 -16.50 43.12 34.45
C TRP A 114 -17.31 43.82 35.55
N LYS A 115 -18.37 43.16 36.00
CA LYS A 115 -19.13 43.59 37.18
C LYS A 115 -18.38 43.17 38.46
N LEU A 116 -18.68 43.85 39.57
CA LEU A 116 -18.08 43.54 40.89
C LEU A 116 -18.28 42.07 41.29
N GLU A 117 -19.46 41.50 41.02
CA GLU A 117 -19.75 40.08 41.28
C GLU A 117 -18.79 39.15 40.52
N GLN A 118 -18.55 39.43 39.23
CA GLN A 118 -17.62 38.66 38.40
C GLN A 118 -16.17 38.79 38.87
N MET A 119 -15.76 39.97 39.34
CA MET A 119 -14.44 40.19 39.92
C MET A 119 -14.24 39.39 41.23
N LEU A 120 -15.27 39.33 42.08
CA LEU A 120 -15.23 38.56 43.33
C LEU A 120 -15.23 37.05 43.06
N ASP A 121 -16.04 36.59 42.10
CA ASP A 121 -16.06 35.19 41.69
C ASP A 121 -14.71 34.76 41.08
N PHE A 122 -14.08 35.61 40.26
CA PHE A 122 -12.73 35.38 39.75
C PHE A 122 -11.68 35.35 40.87
N TRP A 123 -11.79 36.23 41.87
CA TRP A 123 -10.87 36.25 43.00
C TRP A 123 -11.02 35.00 43.89
N ASP A 124 -12.25 34.55 44.16
CA ASP A 124 -12.51 33.30 44.86
C ASP A 124 -11.99 32.08 44.06
N PHE A 125 -12.18 32.11 42.74
CA PHE A 125 -11.65 31.08 41.86
C PHE A 125 -10.12 31.05 41.84
N SER A 126 -9.46 32.20 41.66
CA SER A 126 -7.99 32.28 41.56
C SER A 126 -7.25 32.00 42.88
N THR A 127 -7.93 32.11 44.02
CA THR A 127 -7.33 31.77 45.33
C THR A 127 -7.39 30.27 45.67
N LYS A 128 -8.05 29.45 44.84
CA LYS A 128 -7.98 27.98 44.96
C LYS A 128 -6.57 27.50 44.63
N SER A 129 -6.03 26.59 45.44
CA SER A 129 -4.60 26.27 45.53
C SER A 129 -3.93 25.90 44.21
N ASP A 130 -4.69 25.39 43.24
CA ASP A 130 -4.14 24.81 42.01
C ASP A 130 -4.48 25.64 40.77
N VAL A 131 -5.32 26.68 40.92
CA VAL A 131 -5.87 27.44 39.78
C VAL A 131 -4.83 28.37 39.17
N LEU A 132 -4.03 29.06 39.99
CA LEU A 132 -2.97 29.94 39.48
C LEU A 132 -1.89 29.14 38.75
N ASP A 133 -1.57 27.94 39.25
CA ASP A 133 -0.65 27.02 38.59
C ASP A 133 -1.24 26.51 37.27
N GLN A 134 -2.54 26.20 37.23
CA GLN A 134 -3.26 25.82 36.00
C GLN A 134 -3.40 26.97 34.98
N MET A 135 -3.56 28.22 35.42
CA MET A 135 -3.58 29.39 34.53
C MET A 135 -2.18 29.67 33.97
N ARG A 136 -1.16 29.53 34.81
CA ARG A 136 0.24 29.72 34.42
C ARG A 136 0.73 28.63 33.47
N SER A 137 0.29 27.39 33.68
CA SER A 137 0.56 26.28 32.76
C SER A 137 -0.18 26.45 31.44
N ASN A 138 -1.42 26.94 31.47
CA ASN A 138 -2.22 27.22 30.26
C ASN A 138 -1.71 28.41 29.44
N GLY A 139 -1.15 29.45 30.04
CA GLY A 139 -0.51 30.56 29.31
C GLY A 139 0.98 30.34 29.02
N GLY A 140 1.54 29.23 29.50
CA GLY A 140 2.99 28.99 29.55
C GLY A 140 3.50 28.00 28.52
N TYR A 141 4.82 27.76 28.59
CA TYR A 141 5.53 26.74 27.81
C TYR A 141 4.87 25.35 27.91
N GLU A 142 4.21 25.06 29.04
CA GLU A 142 3.55 23.78 29.31
C GLU A 142 2.34 23.52 28.40
N ARG A 143 1.52 24.53 28.06
CA ARG A 143 0.44 24.35 27.06
C ARG A 143 0.98 24.20 25.65
N PHE A 144 2.02 24.96 25.28
CA PHE A 144 2.70 24.75 24.00
C PHE A 144 3.24 23.32 23.87
N VAL A 145 3.84 22.82 24.94
CA VAL A 145 4.34 21.43 25.03
C VAL A 145 3.18 20.43 24.98
N SER A 146 2.07 20.68 25.67
CA SER A 146 0.85 19.85 25.64
C SER A 146 0.21 19.78 24.25
N ASP A 147 0.00 20.93 23.60
CA ASP A 147 -0.55 21.00 22.24
C ASP A 147 0.40 20.31 21.23
N THR A 148 1.71 20.44 21.45
CA THR A 148 2.72 19.71 20.67
C THR A 148 2.61 18.21 20.89
N TYR A 149 2.35 17.74 22.12
CA TYR A 149 2.14 16.32 22.41
C TYR A 149 0.83 15.78 21.81
N GLN A 150 -0.26 16.54 21.86
CA GLN A 150 -1.54 16.12 21.30
C GLN A 150 -1.48 16.04 19.77
N ASN A 151 -0.92 17.07 19.11
CA ASN A 151 -0.66 17.06 17.67
C ASN A 151 0.24 15.89 17.26
N ARG A 152 1.19 15.53 18.12
CA ARG A 152 2.10 14.43 17.90
C ARG A 152 1.46 13.06 18.08
N GLN A 153 0.54 12.89 19.03
CA GLN A 153 -0.26 11.66 19.15
C GLN A 153 -1.18 11.48 17.95
N MET A 154 -1.87 12.54 17.50
CA MET A 154 -2.65 12.50 16.26
C MET A 154 -1.77 12.17 15.06
N SER A 155 -0.55 12.73 15.00
CA SER A 155 0.41 12.42 13.95
C SER A 155 0.84 10.96 13.96
N LEU A 156 1.10 10.35 15.12
CA LEU A 156 1.43 8.92 15.22
C LEU A 156 0.27 8.03 14.77
N ILE A 157 -0.96 8.32 15.23
CA ILE A 157 -2.16 7.58 14.80
C ILE A 157 -2.35 7.72 13.29
N GLY A 158 -2.25 8.95 12.77
CA GLY A 158 -2.33 9.24 11.35
C GLY A 158 -1.25 8.54 10.54
N SER A 159 -0.03 8.41 11.08
CA SER A 159 1.08 7.71 10.43
C SER A 159 0.85 6.21 10.39
N ILE A 160 0.32 5.60 11.46
CA ILE A 160 -0.05 4.17 11.44
C ILE A 160 -1.14 3.92 10.40
N ALA A 161 -2.18 4.76 10.38
CA ALA A 161 -3.24 4.67 9.39
C ALA A 161 -2.70 4.85 7.96
N GLY A 162 -1.80 5.82 7.76
CA GLY A 162 -1.11 6.05 6.49
C GLY A 162 -0.28 4.86 6.03
N LEU A 163 0.41 4.18 6.94
CA LEU A 163 1.20 2.98 6.64
C LEU A 163 0.31 1.82 6.16
N ILE A 164 -0.83 1.60 6.83
CA ILE A 164 -1.82 0.61 6.41
C ILE A 164 -2.38 0.97 5.02
N PHE A 165 -2.78 2.22 4.84
CA PHE A 165 -3.33 2.70 3.58
C PHE A 165 -2.34 2.60 2.41
N GLY A 166 -1.08 2.98 2.63
CA GLY A 166 0.00 2.84 1.66
C GLY A 166 0.25 1.39 1.28
N GLY A 167 0.26 0.47 2.26
CA GLY A 167 0.33 -0.97 2.03
C GLY A 167 -0.84 -1.51 1.20
N ILE A 168 -2.06 -1.05 1.46
CA ILE A 168 -3.24 -1.40 0.67
C ILE A 168 -3.09 -0.91 -0.77
N LEU A 169 -2.70 0.35 -0.99
CA LEU A 169 -2.48 0.88 -2.34
C LEU A 169 -1.43 0.08 -3.11
N MET A 170 -0.32 -0.25 -2.47
CA MET A 170 0.71 -1.11 -3.08
C MET A 170 0.13 -2.48 -3.42
N GLY A 171 -0.61 -3.13 -2.52
CA GLY A 171 -1.27 -4.41 -2.80
C GLY A 171 -2.25 -4.35 -3.96
N VAL A 172 -3.10 -3.31 -4.01
CA VAL A 172 -4.05 -3.06 -5.10
C VAL A 172 -3.34 -2.87 -6.43
N SER A 173 -2.16 -2.25 -6.45
CA SER A 173 -1.38 -2.07 -7.68
C SER A 173 -1.04 -3.39 -8.38
N PHE A 174 -0.84 -4.48 -7.63
CA PHE A 174 -0.57 -5.81 -8.19
C PHE A 174 -1.82 -6.56 -8.68
N ILE A 175 -3.01 -6.17 -8.19
CA ILE A 175 -4.29 -6.81 -8.54
C ILE A 175 -4.91 -6.19 -9.79
N LEU A 176 -4.60 -4.92 -10.07
CA LEU A 176 -5.07 -4.23 -11.26
C LEU A 176 -4.65 -4.98 -12.54
N PRO A 177 -5.48 -5.03 -13.59
CA PRO A 177 -5.12 -5.67 -14.84
C PRO A 177 -4.04 -4.85 -15.57
N GLY A 178 -2.91 -5.49 -15.90
CA GLY A 178 -1.86 -4.92 -16.72
C GLY A 178 -2.27 -4.75 -18.19
N THR A 179 -1.55 -3.93 -18.95
CA THR A 179 -1.79 -3.76 -20.38
C THR A 179 -1.21 -4.96 -21.15
N LYS A 180 -1.96 -5.44 -22.15
CA LYS A 180 -1.44 -6.44 -23.08
C LYS A 180 -0.34 -5.80 -23.91
N VAL A 181 0.78 -6.49 -24.08
CA VAL A 181 1.80 -6.12 -25.06
C VAL A 181 1.25 -6.52 -26.42
N GLU A 182 0.93 -5.53 -27.26
CA GLU A 182 0.74 -5.72 -28.70
C GLU A 182 2.08 -6.02 -29.39
#